data_AF-B8D2V5-F1
#
_entry.id   AF-B8D2V5-F1
#
_cell.length_a   1.000
_cell.length_b   1.000
_cell.length_c   1.000
_cell.angle_alpha   90.00
_cell.angle_beta   90.00
_cell.angle_gamma   90.00
#
_symmetry.space_group_name_H-M   'P 1'
#
loop_
_entity.id
_entity.type
_entity.pdbx_description
1 polymer ?
#
loop_
_entity_poly.entity_id
_entity_poly.type
_entity_poly.pdbx_seq_one_letter_code
_entity_poly.pdbx_strand_id
1 'polypeptide(L)'
;MHLFKSDREKFENELNKALSERNKGNLESAVKYFLNAYEIALGTKDPEISKRADEMLFYALFYDALVKKTAESFSKASQQCKKLDPSWQLDIGLASKPTASELCRDLEIASMIVSLPEFSIDVARRMDESLASKYEEIGSKLLAEGSRRLIIEDYLKINDPLSTIGLRFLGYSRIVRALKIEADNPANAMELYGEAAAYLQQAPAEIKKFVDSRMGKLSKTTRCWVCHREIQGEEINYIYLPASINKYIIEKYGNDSPYIINNGTIAVCRVCYTMIYNLSDALAKKYYEQAMKALQEVEARLNARISILEAKLMSLSIQAGRRYYMRD
;
A
#
# COMPACT_ATOMS: atom_id res chain seq x y z
N MET A 1 34.00 9.91 -55.71
CA MET A 1 33.23 9.03 -54.82
C MET A 1 33.51 9.45 -53.38
N HIS A 2 32.89 10.53 -52.90
CA HIS A 2 33.03 10.99 -51.51
C HIS A 2 31.83 10.48 -50.73
N LEU A 3 32.03 9.36 -50.03
CA LEU A 3 30.99 8.58 -49.34
C LEU A 3 31.01 8.82 -47.82
N PHE A 4 31.40 10.02 -47.39
CA PHE A 4 31.36 10.41 -45.98
C PHE A 4 30.36 11.56 -45.82
N LYS A 5 29.21 11.26 -45.21
CA LYS A 5 28.26 12.29 -44.77
C LYS A 5 28.97 13.29 -43.86
N SER A 6 28.69 14.57 -44.04
CA SER A 6 29.18 15.61 -43.12
C SER A 6 28.63 15.37 -41.70
N ASP A 7 29.30 15.89 -40.68
CA ASP A 7 28.80 15.76 -39.29
C ASP A 7 27.43 16.41 -39.13
N ARG A 8 27.17 17.49 -39.88
CA ARG A 8 25.85 18.12 -39.98
C ARG A 8 24.79 17.19 -40.54
N GLU A 9 25.06 16.53 -41.66
CA GLU A 9 24.12 15.54 -42.23
C GLU A 9 23.90 14.36 -41.28
N LYS A 10 24.94 13.89 -40.58
CA LYS A 10 24.78 12.80 -39.59
C LYS A 10 23.90 13.24 -38.42
N PHE A 11 24.18 14.42 -37.87
CA PHE A 11 23.40 15.00 -36.79
C PHE A 11 21.94 15.19 -37.17
N GLU A 12 21.66 15.84 -38.31
CA GLU A 12 20.30 16.05 -38.81
C GLU A 12 19.58 14.73 -39.08
N ASN A 13 20.28 13.72 -39.61
CA ASN A 13 19.71 12.38 -39.81
C ASN A 13 19.30 11.72 -38.49
N GLU A 14 20.16 11.73 -37.47
CA GLU A 14 19.85 11.12 -36.17
C GLU A 14 18.76 11.91 -35.43
N LEU A 15 18.80 13.25 -35.48
CA LEU A 15 17.76 14.10 -34.91
C LEU A 15 16.38 13.84 -35.56
N ASN A 16 16.33 13.76 -36.90
CA ASN A 16 15.07 13.49 -37.61
C ASN A 16 14.52 12.10 -37.28
N LYS A 17 15.39 11.09 -37.13
CA LYS A 17 14.97 9.76 -36.65
C LYS A 17 14.43 9.82 -35.23
N ALA A 18 15.11 10.54 -34.33
CA ALA A 18 14.67 10.69 -32.94
C ALA A 18 13.27 11.33 -32.85
N LEU A 19 13.04 12.42 -33.58
CA LEU A 19 11.74 13.10 -33.63
C LEU A 19 10.66 12.22 -34.28
N SER A 20 10.99 11.48 -35.34
CA SER A 20 10.08 10.52 -35.96
C SER A 20 9.66 9.43 -34.97
N GLU A 21 10.61 8.77 -34.30
CA GLU A 21 10.29 7.71 -33.34
C GLU A 21 9.52 8.23 -32.13
N ARG A 22 9.86 9.43 -31.64
CA ARG A 22 9.08 10.14 -30.62
C ARG A 22 7.62 10.30 -31.05
N ASN A 23 7.37 10.81 -32.25
CA ASN A 23 6.01 11.06 -32.75
C ASN A 23 5.20 9.78 -32.95
N LYS A 24 5.87 8.64 -33.18
CA LYS A 24 5.24 7.31 -33.22
C LYS A 24 4.98 6.72 -31.83
N GLY A 25 5.44 7.37 -30.76
CA GLY A 25 5.37 6.87 -29.38
C GLY A 25 6.47 5.85 -29.02
N ASN A 26 7.44 5.60 -29.91
CA ASN A 26 8.55 4.68 -29.66
C ASN A 26 9.69 5.40 -28.89
N LEU A 27 9.44 5.67 -27.61
CA LEU A 27 10.32 6.50 -26.78
C LEU A 27 11.70 5.86 -26.57
N GLU A 28 11.81 4.55 -26.42
CA GLU A 28 13.10 3.87 -26.25
C GLU A 28 14.02 4.08 -27.47
N SER A 29 13.46 3.96 -28.68
CA SER A 29 14.22 4.21 -29.91
C SER A 29 14.53 5.69 -30.08
N ALA A 30 13.62 6.58 -29.69
CA ALA A 30 13.86 8.02 -29.68
C ALA A 30 15.05 8.38 -28.76
N VAL A 31 15.10 7.83 -27.55
CA VAL A 31 16.22 8.01 -26.60
C VAL A 31 17.54 7.61 -27.25
N LYS A 32 17.60 6.44 -27.88
CA LYS A 32 18.81 5.97 -28.58
C LYS A 32 19.26 6.96 -29.65
N TYR A 33 18.34 7.45 -30.48
CA TYR A 33 18.69 8.39 -31.56
C TYR A 33 19.07 9.78 -31.03
N PHE A 34 18.49 10.27 -29.93
CA PHE A 34 18.93 11.49 -29.27
C PHE A 34 20.35 11.35 -28.67
N LEU A 35 20.68 10.20 -28.08
CA LEU A 35 22.05 9.93 -27.60
C LEU A 35 23.06 9.89 -28.74
N ASN A 36 22.73 9.25 -29.87
CA ASN A 36 23.59 9.28 -31.06
C ASN A 36 23.80 10.73 -31.56
N ALA A 37 22.74 11.54 -31.61
CA ALA A 37 22.84 12.95 -32.01
C ALA A 37 23.69 13.77 -31.03
N TYR A 38 23.59 13.49 -29.72
CA TYR A 38 24.43 14.08 -28.69
C TYR A 38 25.91 13.74 -28.87
N GLU A 39 26.26 12.47 -29.12
CA GLU A 39 27.64 12.05 -29.36
C GLU A 39 28.26 12.75 -30.57
N ILE A 40 27.48 12.91 -31.65
CA ILE A 40 27.91 13.67 -32.84
C ILE A 40 28.12 15.14 -32.49
N ALA A 41 27.20 15.75 -31.74
CA ALA A 41 27.30 17.16 -31.33
C ALA A 41 28.49 17.44 -30.41
N LEU A 42 28.88 16.49 -29.54
CA LEU A 42 30.08 16.62 -28.72
C LEU A 42 31.37 16.52 -29.53
N GLY A 43 31.41 15.65 -30.54
CA GLY A 43 32.63 15.35 -31.31
C GLY A 43 32.89 16.28 -32.50
N THR A 44 31.93 17.12 -32.86
CA THR A 44 32.01 17.96 -34.06
C THR A 44 32.79 19.26 -33.82
N LYS A 45 33.37 19.80 -34.90
CA LYS A 45 34.00 21.13 -34.92
C LYS A 45 33.03 22.25 -35.34
N ASP A 46 31.81 21.90 -35.74
CA ASP A 46 30.78 22.88 -36.10
C ASP A 46 30.21 23.53 -34.82
N PRO A 47 30.44 24.84 -34.59
CA PRO A 47 29.99 25.51 -33.37
C PRO A 47 28.47 25.58 -33.24
N GLU A 48 27.71 25.53 -34.34
CA GLU A 48 26.25 25.56 -34.30
C GLU A 48 25.68 24.23 -33.82
N ILE A 49 26.30 23.11 -34.21
CA ILE A 49 25.90 21.77 -33.75
C ILE A 49 26.39 21.54 -32.32
N SER A 50 27.61 21.95 -32.01
CA SER A 50 28.21 21.76 -30.68
C SER A 50 27.39 22.41 -29.56
N LYS A 51 26.85 23.62 -29.80
CA LYS A 51 25.94 24.31 -28.86
C LYS A 51 24.66 23.54 -28.54
N ARG A 52 24.24 22.59 -29.40
CA ARG A 52 23.03 21.78 -29.21
C ARG A 52 23.27 20.47 -28.46
N ALA A 53 24.51 20.17 -28.06
CA ALA A 53 24.83 18.94 -27.35
C ALA A 53 23.98 18.79 -26.06
N ASP A 54 23.93 19.82 -25.22
CA ASP A 54 23.15 19.78 -23.98
C ASP A 54 21.65 19.62 -24.22
N GLU A 55 21.12 20.20 -25.30
CA GLU A 55 19.72 20.05 -25.73
C GLU A 55 19.42 18.59 -26.08
N MET A 56 20.30 17.94 -26.85
CA MET A 56 20.11 16.53 -27.24
C MET A 56 20.20 15.59 -26.04
N LEU A 57 21.16 15.83 -25.14
CA LEU A 57 21.27 15.06 -23.90
C LEU A 57 20.03 15.25 -23.02
N PHE A 58 19.50 16.48 -22.94
CA PHE A 58 18.25 16.74 -22.23
C PHE A 58 17.09 15.91 -22.81
N TYR A 59 16.88 15.93 -24.13
CA TYR A 59 15.80 15.14 -24.73
C TYR A 59 15.97 13.63 -24.46
N ALA A 60 17.19 13.10 -24.59
CA ALA A 60 17.45 11.71 -24.26
C ALA A 60 17.06 11.37 -22.82
N LEU A 61 17.48 12.17 -21.84
CA LEU A 61 17.17 11.94 -20.43
C LEU A 61 15.69 12.17 -20.10
N PHE A 62 15.05 13.15 -20.74
CA PHE A 62 13.63 13.43 -20.58
C PHE A 62 12.78 12.23 -21.01
N TYR A 63 12.97 11.72 -22.22
CA TYR A 63 12.21 10.57 -22.70
C TYR A 63 12.58 9.28 -21.97
N ASP A 64 13.84 9.10 -21.54
CA ASP A 64 14.23 7.99 -20.66
C ASP A 64 13.48 8.03 -19.33
N ALA A 65 13.28 9.22 -18.75
CA ALA A 65 12.48 9.39 -17.54
C ALA A 65 11.00 9.05 -17.75
N LEU A 66 10.44 9.38 -18.91
CA LEU A 66 9.07 8.98 -19.26
C LEU A 66 8.90 7.47 -19.46
N VAL A 67 9.94 6.79 -19.94
CA VAL A 67 9.96 5.32 -20.08
C VAL A 67 10.09 4.66 -18.71
N LYS A 68 11.11 5.05 -17.92
CA LYS A 68 11.45 4.40 -16.65
C LYS A 68 10.51 4.76 -15.51
N LYS A 69 10.01 6.01 -15.50
CA LYS A 69 9.14 6.56 -14.47
C LYS A 69 9.70 6.36 -13.06
N THR A 70 10.97 6.68 -12.85
CA THR A 70 11.62 6.63 -11.53
C THR A 70 12.06 8.03 -11.08
N ALA A 71 12.07 8.26 -9.76
CA ALA A 71 12.54 9.53 -9.20
C ALA A 71 13.96 9.90 -9.67
N GLU A 72 14.86 8.92 -9.74
CA GLU A 72 16.24 9.13 -10.21
C GLU A 72 16.27 9.60 -11.68
N SER A 73 15.46 8.99 -12.55
CA SER A 73 15.42 9.36 -13.97
C SER A 73 14.91 10.79 -14.17
N PHE A 74 13.84 11.19 -13.48
CA PHE A 74 13.33 12.57 -13.51
C PHE A 74 14.33 13.57 -12.90
N SER A 75 15.02 13.19 -11.82
CA SER A 75 16.06 14.01 -11.20
C SER A 75 17.22 14.27 -12.17
N LYS A 76 17.70 13.25 -12.88
CA LYS A 76 18.75 13.38 -13.91
C LYS A 76 18.30 14.30 -15.06
N ALA A 77 17.07 14.11 -15.56
CA ALA A 77 16.52 14.97 -16.60
C ALA A 77 16.42 16.44 -16.14
N SER A 78 15.95 16.68 -14.91
CA SER A 78 15.90 18.03 -14.31
C SER A 78 17.29 18.66 -14.20
N GLN A 79 18.28 17.93 -13.70
CA GLN A 79 19.66 18.41 -13.58
C GLN A 79 20.28 18.79 -14.92
N GLN A 80 19.99 18.02 -15.98
CA GLN A 80 20.43 18.38 -17.33
C GLN A 80 19.67 19.60 -17.87
N CYS A 81 18.36 19.70 -17.60
CA CYS A 81 17.54 20.85 -17.99
C CYS A 81 18.08 22.16 -17.42
N LYS A 82 18.58 22.16 -16.18
CA LYS A 82 19.21 23.33 -15.53
C LYS A 82 20.43 23.89 -16.24
N LYS A 83 21.09 23.10 -17.10
CA LYS A 83 22.26 23.56 -17.88
C LYS A 83 21.87 24.32 -19.13
N LEU A 84 20.61 24.21 -19.57
CA LEU A 84 20.09 24.93 -20.72
C LEU A 84 19.79 26.38 -20.37
N ASP A 85 19.75 27.25 -21.38
CA ASP A 85 19.23 28.61 -21.22
C ASP A 85 17.77 28.54 -20.71
N PRO A 86 17.43 29.19 -19.57
CA PRO A 86 16.10 29.13 -18.98
C PRO A 86 14.96 29.55 -19.91
N SER A 87 15.24 30.43 -20.88
CA SER A 87 14.29 30.96 -21.85
C SER A 87 14.13 30.08 -23.10
N TRP A 88 14.98 29.04 -23.24
CA TRP A 88 14.97 28.16 -24.40
C TRP A 88 13.67 27.37 -24.46
N GLN A 89 12.94 27.54 -25.57
CA GLN A 89 11.75 26.74 -25.87
C GLN A 89 12.12 25.35 -26.38
N LEU A 90 11.57 24.32 -25.73
CA LEU A 90 11.86 22.92 -26.01
C LEU A 90 10.68 22.25 -26.71
N ASP A 91 10.96 21.51 -27.79
CA ASP A 91 9.95 20.71 -28.49
C ASP A 91 9.90 19.31 -27.88
N ILE A 92 9.07 19.16 -26.86
CA ILE A 92 8.82 17.88 -26.21
C ILE A 92 7.63 17.12 -26.80
N GLY A 93 7.14 17.49 -27.99
CA GLY A 93 5.98 16.86 -28.63
C GLY A 93 4.62 17.34 -28.09
N LEU A 94 4.59 18.48 -27.39
CA LEU A 94 3.37 19.17 -26.98
C LEU A 94 3.04 20.31 -27.94
N ALA A 95 1.77 20.72 -27.98
CA ALA A 95 1.31 21.84 -28.81
C ALA A 95 1.96 23.17 -28.41
N SER A 96 2.12 23.40 -27.10
CA SER A 96 2.93 24.49 -26.56
C SER A 96 4.39 24.06 -26.43
N LYS A 97 5.33 24.94 -26.76
CA LYS A 97 6.76 24.73 -26.51
C LYS A 97 7.15 25.36 -25.17
N PRO A 98 7.20 24.58 -24.08
CA PRO A 98 7.55 25.12 -22.78
C PRO A 98 9.01 25.56 -22.74
N THR A 99 9.31 26.48 -21.83
CA THR A 99 10.69 26.92 -21.57
C THR A 99 11.44 25.88 -20.75
N ALA A 100 12.77 25.87 -20.85
CA ALA A 100 13.64 25.02 -20.03
C ALA A 100 13.42 25.27 -18.53
N SER A 101 13.18 26.51 -18.12
CA SER A 101 12.88 26.84 -16.72
C SER A 101 11.63 26.15 -16.20
N GLU A 102 10.53 26.21 -16.96
CA GLU A 102 9.26 25.58 -16.61
C GLU A 102 9.37 24.05 -16.56
N LEU A 103 9.99 23.45 -17.58
CA LEU A 103 10.20 22.00 -17.62
C LEU A 103 11.12 21.50 -16.52
N CYS A 104 12.19 22.23 -16.21
CA CYS A 104 13.07 21.90 -15.11
C CYS A 104 12.28 21.77 -13.81
N ARG A 105 11.41 22.74 -13.52
CA ARG A 105 10.58 22.72 -12.32
C ARG A 105 9.61 21.54 -12.29
N ASP A 106 8.99 21.22 -13.42
CA ASP A 106 8.08 20.08 -13.54
C ASP A 106 8.78 18.74 -13.36
N LEU A 107 10.00 18.59 -13.85
CA LEU A 107 10.81 17.38 -13.67
C LEU A 107 11.23 17.21 -12.20
N GLU A 108 11.53 18.29 -11.48
CA GLU A 108 11.76 18.22 -10.03
C GLU A 108 10.52 17.74 -9.29
N ILE A 109 9.35 18.30 -9.62
CA ILE A 109 8.08 17.95 -9.00
C ILE A 109 7.71 16.49 -9.31
N ALA A 110 7.86 16.07 -10.57
CA ALA A 110 7.63 14.70 -10.99
C ALA A 110 8.55 13.72 -10.24
N SER A 111 9.83 14.07 -10.07
CA SER A 111 10.78 13.29 -9.27
C SER A 111 10.30 13.13 -7.83
N MET A 112 9.82 14.21 -7.19
CA MET A 112 9.27 14.15 -5.83
C MET A 112 8.05 13.25 -5.77
N ILE A 113 7.07 13.42 -6.66
CA ILE A 113 5.83 12.62 -6.66
C ILE A 113 6.15 11.13 -6.83
N VAL A 114 6.99 10.79 -7.81
CA VAL A 114 7.35 9.40 -8.13
C VAL A 114 8.27 8.76 -7.08
N SER A 115 8.93 9.57 -6.23
CA SER A 115 9.72 9.06 -5.11
C SER A 115 8.88 8.48 -3.97
N LEU A 116 7.59 8.82 -3.94
CA LEU A 116 6.63 8.28 -2.98
C LEU A 116 6.02 6.99 -3.52
N PRO A 117 5.84 5.96 -2.68
CA PRO A 117 5.07 4.79 -3.07
C PRO A 117 3.61 5.18 -3.30
N GLU A 118 2.90 4.35 -4.06
CA GLU A 118 1.46 4.50 -4.21
C GLU A 118 0.77 4.28 -2.87
N PHE A 119 -0.15 5.17 -2.52
CA PHE A 119 -0.86 5.08 -1.25
C PHE A 119 -2.04 4.11 -1.36
N SER A 120 -2.09 3.16 -0.44
CA SER A 120 -3.29 2.36 -0.15
C SER A 120 -3.41 2.10 1.35
N ILE A 121 -4.62 1.82 1.81
CA ILE A 121 -4.90 1.59 3.24
C ILE A 121 -4.07 0.41 3.79
N ASP A 122 -3.90 -0.65 3.00
CA ASP A 122 -3.13 -1.84 3.41
C ASP A 122 -1.63 -1.57 3.48
N VAL A 123 -1.10 -0.76 2.55
CA VAL A 123 0.31 -0.35 2.61
C VAL A 123 0.53 0.62 3.77
N ALA A 124 -0.39 1.56 4.01
CA ALA A 124 -0.30 2.58 5.07
C ALA A 124 -0.04 1.98 6.47
N ARG A 125 -0.63 0.82 6.78
CA ARG A 125 -0.41 0.11 8.05
C ARG A 125 1.06 -0.31 8.27
N ARG A 126 1.79 -0.56 7.17
CA ARG A 126 3.20 -0.99 7.18
C ARG A 126 4.17 0.17 7.03
N MET A 127 3.71 1.35 6.62
CA MET A 127 4.54 2.54 6.53
C MET A 127 5.03 3.00 7.91
N ASP A 128 6.15 3.69 7.96
CA ASP A 128 6.76 4.22 9.18
C ASP A 128 6.73 5.77 9.21
N GLU A 129 7.26 6.35 10.29
CA GLU A 129 7.31 7.80 10.47
C GLU A 129 8.18 8.50 9.41
N SER A 130 9.23 7.83 8.93
CA SER A 130 10.09 8.35 7.86
C SER A 130 9.28 8.59 6.59
N LEU A 131 8.44 7.62 6.22
CA LEU A 131 7.60 7.74 5.04
C LEU A 131 6.46 8.75 5.23
N ALA A 132 5.84 8.80 6.41
CA ALA A 132 4.84 9.81 6.75
C ALA A 132 5.43 11.24 6.61
N SER A 133 6.65 11.44 7.11
CA SER A 133 7.36 12.71 7.01
C SER A 133 7.68 13.08 5.55
N LYS A 134 8.03 12.11 4.70
CA LYS A 134 8.23 12.36 3.26
C LYS A 134 6.93 12.78 2.55
N TYR A 135 5.81 12.13 2.85
CA TYR A 135 4.51 12.56 2.32
C TYR A 135 4.18 13.98 2.75
N GLU A 136 4.46 14.34 3.99
CA GLU A 136 4.22 15.68 4.52
C GLU A 136 5.11 16.74 3.86
N GLU A 137 6.41 16.46 3.73
CA GLU A 137 7.36 17.36 3.10
C GLU A 137 6.99 17.65 1.64
N ILE A 138 6.75 16.59 0.87
CA ILE A 138 6.38 16.71 -0.54
C ILE A 138 4.99 17.35 -0.65
N GLY A 139 4.02 16.93 0.17
CA GLY A 139 2.68 17.49 0.20
C GLY A 139 2.68 19.01 0.42
N SER A 140 3.50 19.49 1.36
CA SER A 140 3.68 20.92 1.64
C SER A 140 4.28 21.68 0.44
N LYS A 141 5.28 21.09 -0.21
CA LYS A 141 5.89 21.68 -1.43
C LYS A 141 4.89 21.78 -2.57
N LEU A 142 4.08 20.73 -2.80
CA LEU A 142 3.06 20.72 -3.84
C LEU A 142 1.92 21.70 -3.54
N LEU A 143 1.55 21.87 -2.26
CA LEU A 143 0.55 22.84 -1.85
C LEU A 143 0.99 24.28 -2.17
N ALA A 144 2.28 24.59 -1.99
CA ALA A 144 2.84 25.90 -2.30
C ALA A 144 2.84 26.23 -3.82
N GLU A 145 2.77 25.23 -4.70
CA GLU A 145 2.61 25.43 -6.15
C GLU A 145 1.19 25.87 -6.55
N GLY A 146 0.22 25.80 -5.63
CA GLY A 146 -1.14 26.27 -5.85
C GLY A 146 -1.91 25.45 -6.89
N SER A 147 -2.75 26.11 -7.69
CA SER A 147 -3.61 25.46 -8.70
C SER A 147 -2.87 25.09 -9.99
N ARG A 148 -1.54 25.25 -10.03
CA ARG A 148 -0.71 24.91 -11.18
C ARG A 148 -0.85 23.42 -11.50
N ARG A 149 -0.77 23.09 -12.79
CA ARG A 149 -0.68 21.72 -13.30
C ARG A 149 0.68 21.50 -13.95
N LEU A 150 1.08 20.24 -14.05
CA LEU A 150 2.29 19.88 -14.77
C LEU A 150 2.05 20.05 -16.26
N ILE A 151 3.01 20.64 -16.97
CA ILE A 151 3.04 20.70 -18.43
C ILE A 151 3.09 19.29 -19.01
N ILE A 152 3.73 18.36 -18.28
CA ILE A 152 3.85 16.95 -18.64
C ILE A 152 2.74 16.07 -18.03
N GLU A 153 1.60 16.64 -17.63
CA GLU A 153 0.50 15.93 -16.97
C GLU A 153 0.03 14.69 -17.73
N ASP A 154 -0.15 14.80 -19.05
CA ASP A 154 -0.63 13.70 -19.90
C ASP A 154 0.36 12.53 -19.96
N TYR A 155 1.66 12.83 -19.98
CA TYR A 155 2.70 11.79 -19.99
C TYR A 155 2.73 11.01 -18.67
N LEU A 156 2.45 11.69 -17.56
CA LEU A 156 2.45 11.10 -16.22
C LEU A 156 1.09 10.57 -15.79
N LYS A 157 0.02 10.92 -16.49
CA LYS A 157 -1.39 10.70 -16.09
C LYS A 157 -1.71 11.35 -14.75
N ILE A 158 -1.19 12.56 -14.53
CA ILE A 158 -1.37 13.36 -13.30
C ILE A 158 -2.09 14.65 -13.68
N ASN A 159 -3.42 14.59 -13.80
CA ASN A 159 -4.23 15.70 -14.33
C ASN A 159 -4.82 16.61 -13.23
N ASP A 160 -4.60 16.24 -11.96
CA ASP A 160 -5.06 17.02 -10.83
C ASP A 160 -4.14 18.22 -10.57
N PRO A 161 -4.68 19.36 -10.11
CA PRO A 161 -3.85 20.47 -9.66
C PRO A 161 -2.85 20.04 -8.57
N LEU A 162 -1.65 20.60 -8.59
CA LEU A 162 -0.58 20.23 -7.66
C LEU A 162 -0.99 20.45 -6.20
N SER A 163 -1.72 21.53 -5.89
CA SER A 163 -2.32 21.74 -4.57
C SER A 163 -3.25 20.62 -4.13
N THR A 164 -4.04 20.05 -5.05
CA THR A 164 -4.96 18.95 -4.74
C THR A 164 -4.18 17.68 -4.40
N ILE A 165 -3.12 17.39 -5.15
CA ILE A 165 -2.20 16.27 -4.87
C ILE A 165 -1.49 16.50 -3.53
N GLY A 166 -1.04 17.74 -3.29
CA GLY A 166 -0.40 18.15 -2.05
C GLY A 166 -1.28 17.91 -0.83
N LEU A 167 -2.54 18.36 -0.88
CA LEU A 167 -3.53 18.08 0.16
C LEU A 167 -3.71 16.57 0.38
N ARG A 168 -3.81 15.76 -0.69
CA ARG A 168 -3.91 14.30 -0.52
C ARG A 168 -2.70 13.71 0.20
N PHE A 169 -1.48 14.12 -0.16
CA PHE A 169 -0.26 13.64 0.51
C PHE A 169 -0.18 14.08 1.98
N LEU A 170 -0.59 15.31 2.30
CA LEU A 170 -0.75 15.73 3.69
C LEU A 170 -1.73 14.83 4.44
N GLY A 171 -2.90 14.56 3.86
CA GLY A 171 -3.88 13.63 4.43
C GLY A 171 -3.32 12.22 4.64
N TYR A 172 -2.56 11.69 3.67
CA TYR A 172 -1.92 10.38 3.78
C TYR A 172 -0.90 10.31 4.91
N SER A 173 -0.08 11.36 5.09
CA SER A 173 0.85 11.45 6.23
C SER A 173 0.13 11.32 7.57
N ARG A 174 -1.04 11.97 7.71
CA ARG A 174 -1.86 11.94 8.93
C ARG A 174 -2.47 10.57 9.17
N ILE A 175 -2.97 9.91 8.11
CA ILE A 175 -3.49 8.54 8.22
C ILE A 175 -2.40 7.58 8.70
N VAL A 176 -1.19 7.65 8.13
CA VAL A 176 -0.08 6.77 8.51
C VAL A 176 0.26 6.94 9.99
N ARG A 177 0.36 8.19 10.48
CA ARG A 177 0.63 8.49 11.89
C ARG A 177 -0.50 8.01 12.81
N ALA A 178 -1.75 8.29 12.45
CA ALA A 178 -2.92 7.90 13.23
C ALA A 178 -3.00 6.37 13.42
N LEU A 179 -2.74 5.61 12.35
CA LEU A 179 -2.73 4.15 12.38
C LEU A 179 -1.70 3.56 13.36
N LYS A 180 -0.61 4.26 13.66
CA LYS A 180 0.41 3.77 14.59
C LYS A 180 0.05 3.99 16.05
N ILE A 181 -0.77 5.00 16.32
CA ILE A 181 -1.10 5.40 17.68
C ILE A 181 -2.55 5.10 18.06
N GLU A 182 -3.41 4.62 17.15
CA GLU A 182 -4.84 4.40 17.43
C GLU A 182 -5.12 3.45 18.61
N ALA A 183 -4.23 2.48 18.85
CA ALA A 183 -4.34 1.57 19.99
C ALA A 183 -3.83 2.20 21.30
N ASP A 184 -2.73 2.94 21.24
CA ASP A 184 -2.02 3.46 22.41
C ASP A 184 -2.55 4.82 22.88
N ASN A 185 -2.96 5.67 21.93
CA ASN A 185 -3.49 7.01 22.15
C ASN A 185 -4.64 7.32 21.16
N PRO A 186 -5.85 6.80 21.44
CA PRO A 186 -7.00 6.96 20.55
C PRO A 186 -7.48 8.42 20.41
N ALA A 187 -7.26 9.26 21.41
CA ALA A 187 -7.60 10.69 21.35
C ALA A 187 -6.73 11.42 20.31
N ASN A 188 -5.41 11.29 20.41
CA ASN A 188 -4.50 11.89 19.43
C ASN A 188 -4.69 11.28 18.03
N ALA A 189 -4.99 9.98 17.94
CA ALA A 189 -5.31 9.35 16.65
C ALA A 189 -6.53 9.99 15.99
N MET A 190 -7.56 10.35 16.77
CA MET A 190 -8.75 11.02 16.26
C MET A 190 -8.44 12.42 15.75
N GLU A 191 -7.59 13.19 16.44
CA GLU A 191 -7.15 14.51 15.96
C GLU A 191 -6.45 14.37 14.59
N LEU A 192 -5.52 13.42 14.47
CA LEU A 192 -4.83 13.15 13.21
C LEU A 192 -5.79 12.71 12.09
N TYR A 193 -6.79 11.87 12.40
CA TYR A 193 -7.81 11.51 11.41
C TYR A 193 -8.70 12.70 11.04
N GLY A 194 -9.01 13.59 11.98
CA GLY A 194 -9.74 14.84 11.71
C GLY A 194 -8.97 15.77 10.78
N GLU A 195 -7.66 15.94 11.02
CA GLU A 195 -6.76 16.66 10.11
C GLU A 195 -6.73 15.99 8.72
N ALA A 196 -6.62 14.65 8.68
CA ALA A 196 -6.66 13.91 7.43
C ALA A 196 -7.96 14.17 6.65
N ALA A 197 -9.11 14.13 7.33
CA ALA A 197 -10.41 14.39 6.71
C ALA A 197 -10.52 15.81 6.12
N ALA A 198 -9.94 16.80 6.80
CA ALA A 198 -9.88 18.17 6.29
C ALA A 198 -9.08 18.27 4.98
N TYR A 199 -7.97 17.56 4.87
CA TYR A 199 -7.15 17.54 3.66
C TYR A 199 -7.75 16.68 2.52
N LEU A 200 -8.46 15.61 2.86
CA LEU A 200 -8.89 14.58 1.89
C LEU A 200 -10.25 14.88 1.24
N GLN A 201 -10.71 16.14 1.25
CA GLN A 201 -11.99 16.54 0.64
C GLN A 201 -12.12 16.21 -0.85
N GLN A 202 -11.00 16.06 -1.57
CA GLN A 202 -10.96 15.65 -2.99
C GLN A 202 -10.29 14.29 -3.21
N ALA A 203 -10.15 13.48 -2.16
CA ALA A 203 -9.61 12.13 -2.26
C ALA A 203 -10.68 11.12 -2.74
N PRO A 204 -10.25 9.94 -3.22
CA PRO A 204 -11.15 8.83 -3.53
C PRO A 204 -12.10 8.49 -2.38
N ALA A 205 -13.34 8.11 -2.71
CA ALA A 205 -14.39 7.85 -1.72
C ALA A 205 -14.01 6.74 -0.72
N GLU A 206 -13.22 5.76 -1.15
CA GLU A 206 -12.72 4.68 -0.28
C GLU A 206 -11.88 5.22 0.88
N ILE A 207 -10.95 6.14 0.60
CA ILE A 207 -10.07 6.72 1.62
C ILE A 207 -10.88 7.56 2.61
N LYS A 208 -11.83 8.35 2.12
CA LYS A 208 -12.73 9.13 2.98
C LYS A 208 -13.55 8.23 3.92
N LYS A 209 -14.20 7.21 3.36
CA LYS A 209 -14.99 6.23 4.14
C LYS A 209 -14.13 5.53 5.20
N PHE A 210 -12.88 5.23 4.88
CA PHE A 210 -11.94 4.66 5.84
C PHE A 210 -11.68 5.62 7.00
N VAL A 211 -11.36 6.89 6.73
CA VAL A 211 -11.13 7.91 7.77
C VAL A 211 -12.39 8.12 8.61
N ASP A 212 -13.55 8.30 7.98
CA ASP A 212 -14.83 8.50 8.67
C ASP A 212 -15.17 7.31 9.59
N SER A 213 -14.97 6.08 9.10
CA SER A 213 -15.17 4.86 9.88
C SER A 213 -14.24 4.79 11.08
N ARG A 214 -12.97 5.16 10.91
CA ARG A 214 -11.98 5.18 12.00
C ARG A 214 -12.31 6.23 13.05
N MET A 215 -12.66 7.44 12.62
CA MET A 215 -13.12 8.50 13.52
C MET A 215 -14.36 8.06 14.31
N GLY A 216 -15.35 7.48 13.66
CA GLY A 216 -16.58 7.00 14.31
C GLY A 216 -16.35 5.87 15.32
N LYS A 217 -15.32 5.04 15.12
CA LYS A 217 -14.90 4.02 16.10
C LYS A 217 -14.16 4.64 17.27
N LEU A 218 -13.20 5.52 16.99
CA LEU A 218 -12.38 6.21 18.00
C LEU A 218 -13.20 7.17 18.85
N SER A 219 -14.30 7.73 18.34
CA SER A 219 -15.15 8.66 19.09
C SER A 219 -16.01 8.00 20.15
N LYS A 220 -16.12 6.68 20.14
CA LYS A 220 -16.93 5.94 21.10
C LYS A 220 -16.12 5.60 22.33
N THR A 221 -16.63 6.03 23.48
CA THR A 221 -16.10 5.72 24.81
C THR A 221 -17.07 4.82 25.56
N THR A 222 -16.55 3.89 26.34
CA THR A 222 -17.36 3.01 27.21
C THR A 222 -16.55 2.59 28.44
N ARG A 223 -17.13 1.76 29.31
CA ARG A 223 -16.43 1.07 30.39
C ARG A 223 -16.44 -0.44 30.15
N CYS A 224 -15.35 -1.10 30.50
CA CYS A 224 -15.29 -2.56 30.44
C CYS A 224 -16.25 -3.17 31.46
N TRP A 225 -17.09 -4.12 31.03
CA TRP A 225 -17.96 -4.87 31.93
C TRP A 225 -17.19 -5.63 33.03
N VAL A 226 -15.99 -6.11 32.71
CA VAL A 226 -15.20 -6.97 33.62
C VAL A 226 -14.38 -6.17 34.61
N CYS A 227 -13.65 -5.14 34.15
CA CYS A 227 -12.70 -4.40 34.99
C CYS A 227 -13.16 -2.98 35.35
N HIS A 228 -14.33 -2.55 34.84
CA HIS A 228 -14.93 -1.24 35.06
C HIS A 228 -14.11 -0.01 34.66
N ARG A 229 -12.95 -0.20 34.01
CA ARG A 229 -12.13 0.90 33.50
C ARG A 229 -12.75 1.52 32.25
N GLU A 230 -12.62 2.83 32.11
CA GLU A 230 -12.99 3.58 30.91
C GLU A 230 -12.03 3.29 29.76
N ILE A 231 -12.57 3.07 28.57
CA ILE A 231 -11.82 2.76 27.34
C ILE A 231 -12.47 3.49 26.17
N GLN A 232 -11.62 3.96 25.26
CA GLN A 232 -12.00 4.62 24.02
C GLN A 232 -11.60 3.79 22.80
N GLY A 233 -12.44 3.77 21.77
CA GLY A 233 -12.15 3.10 20.50
C GLY A 233 -12.86 1.75 20.36
N GLU A 234 -14.06 1.77 19.79
CA GLU A 234 -14.82 0.55 19.47
C GLU A 234 -14.09 -0.27 18.40
N GLU A 235 -14.01 -1.59 18.59
CA GLU A 235 -13.23 -2.55 17.78
C GLU A 235 -11.71 -2.34 17.75
N ILE A 236 -11.23 -1.23 18.30
CA ILE A 236 -9.81 -0.90 18.43
C ILE A 236 -9.30 -1.31 19.81
N ASN A 237 -9.92 -0.83 20.88
CA ASN A 237 -9.49 -1.09 22.26
C ASN A 237 -10.53 -1.85 23.09
N TYR A 238 -11.77 -1.92 22.64
CA TYR A 238 -12.81 -2.77 23.22
C TYR A 238 -13.68 -3.39 22.13
N ILE A 239 -14.37 -4.48 22.46
CA ILE A 239 -15.30 -5.18 21.58
C ILE A 239 -16.57 -5.54 22.34
N TYR A 240 -17.66 -5.77 21.62
CA TYR A 240 -18.88 -6.32 22.20
C TYR A 240 -18.89 -7.84 22.13
N LEU A 241 -19.06 -8.50 23.28
CA LEU A 241 -19.16 -9.95 23.39
C LEU A 241 -20.59 -10.36 23.71
N PRO A 242 -21.12 -11.43 23.09
CA PRO A 242 -22.44 -11.96 23.45
C PRO A 242 -22.47 -12.42 24.90
N ALA A 243 -23.54 -12.10 25.61
CA ALA A 243 -23.76 -12.51 27.00
C ALA A 243 -25.23 -12.86 27.25
N SER A 244 -25.47 -13.79 28.17
CA SER A 244 -26.82 -14.06 28.67
C SER A 244 -27.18 -12.98 29.69
N ILE A 245 -27.94 -11.98 29.25
CA ILE A 245 -28.33 -10.83 30.09
C ILE A 245 -29.79 -10.99 30.48
N ASN A 246 -30.05 -11.18 31.78
CA ASN A 246 -31.41 -11.33 32.29
C ASN A 246 -32.08 -9.96 32.55
N LYS A 247 -33.40 -9.95 32.77
CA LYS A 247 -34.19 -8.73 33.00
C LYS A 247 -33.65 -7.88 34.15
N TYR A 248 -33.24 -8.52 35.26
CA TYR A 248 -32.69 -7.81 36.42
C TYR A 248 -31.44 -6.99 36.07
N ILE A 249 -30.52 -7.53 35.28
CA ILE A 249 -29.31 -6.82 34.86
C ILE A 249 -29.66 -5.66 33.91
N ILE A 250 -30.61 -5.85 33.00
CA ILE A 250 -31.06 -4.78 32.07
C ILE A 250 -31.71 -3.64 32.86
N GLU A 251 -32.62 -3.96 33.78
CA GLU A 251 -33.33 -2.95 34.59
C GLU A 251 -32.39 -2.19 35.52
N LYS A 252 -31.39 -2.87 36.09
CA LYS A 252 -30.47 -2.27 37.07
C LYS A 252 -29.31 -1.49 36.45
N TYR A 253 -28.80 -1.92 35.29
CA TYR A 253 -27.57 -1.37 34.69
C TYR A 253 -27.74 -0.85 33.26
N GLY A 254 -28.85 -1.17 32.58
CA GLY A 254 -29.08 -0.78 31.19
C GLY A 254 -29.25 0.72 30.98
N ASN A 255 -29.83 1.43 31.96
CA ASN A 255 -30.04 2.89 31.88
C ASN A 255 -28.81 3.69 32.32
N ASP A 256 -28.04 3.17 33.29
CA ASP A 256 -26.84 3.85 33.82
C ASP A 256 -25.62 3.70 32.89
N SER A 257 -25.69 2.78 31.93
CA SER A 257 -24.56 2.44 31.06
C SER A 257 -25.00 1.80 29.73
N PRO A 258 -25.77 2.52 28.89
CA PRO A 258 -26.28 1.99 27.62
C PRO A 258 -25.16 1.62 26.63
N TYR A 259 -23.96 2.18 26.79
CA TYR A 259 -22.78 1.85 25.99
C TYR A 259 -22.02 0.61 26.50
N ILE A 260 -22.41 0.06 27.65
CA ILE A 260 -21.81 -1.16 28.19
C ILE A 260 -22.64 -2.38 27.80
N ILE A 261 -23.98 -2.28 27.83
CA ILE A 261 -24.89 -3.35 27.43
C ILE A 261 -25.61 -2.95 26.14
N ASN A 262 -25.40 -3.71 25.06
CA ASN A 262 -26.04 -3.45 23.78
C ASN A 262 -26.61 -4.75 23.19
N ASN A 263 -27.94 -4.87 23.07
CA ASN A 263 -28.62 -5.96 22.37
C ASN A 263 -28.11 -7.39 22.70
N GLY A 264 -28.01 -7.73 23.99
CA GLY A 264 -27.52 -9.05 24.43
C GLY A 264 -26.01 -9.22 24.33
N THR A 265 -25.28 -8.12 24.15
CA THR A 265 -23.82 -8.08 24.20
C THR A 265 -23.34 -7.12 25.28
N ILE A 266 -22.10 -7.33 25.74
CA ILE A 266 -21.42 -6.50 26.72
C ILE A 266 -20.09 -5.97 26.16
N ALA A 267 -19.76 -4.72 26.46
CA ALA A 267 -18.47 -4.13 26.11
C ALA A 267 -17.36 -4.70 26.99
N VAL A 268 -16.33 -5.26 26.37
CA VAL A 268 -15.16 -5.83 27.04
C VAL A 268 -13.88 -5.25 26.44
N CYS A 269 -12.99 -4.77 27.29
CA CYS A 269 -11.70 -4.25 26.84
C CYS A 269 -10.85 -5.37 26.24
N ARG A 270 -9.96 -5.02 25.29
CA ARG A 270 -9.08 -6.01 24.65
C ARG A 270 -8.27 -6.81 25.66
N VAL A 271 -7.80 -6.20 26.75
CA VAL A 271 -7.04 -6.92 27.79
C VAL A 271 -7.87 -8.01 28.45
N CYS A 272 -9.08 -7.68 28.93
CA CYS A 272 -9.98 -8.66 29.54
C CYS A 272 -10.43 -9.72 28.52
N TYR A 273 -10.73 -9.31 27.29
CA TYR A 273 -11.08 -10.23 26.21
C TYR A 273 -9.95 -11.21 25.93
N THR A 274 -8.73 -10.74 25.68
CA THR A 274 -7.58 -11.59 25.36
C THR A 274 -7.22 -12.51 26.53
N MET A 275 -7.35 -12.04 27.77
CA MET A 275 -7.19 -12.89 28.96
C MET A 275 -8.19 -14.06 28.98
N ILE A 276 -9.48 -13.77 28.79
CA ILE A 276 -10.55 -14.80 28.76
C ILE A 276 -10.35 -15.74 27.58
N TYR A 277 -10.02 -15.20 26.40
CA TYR A 277 -9.77 -15.96 25.20
C TYR A 277 -8.60 -16.95 25.37
N ASN A 278 -7.46 -16.48 25.87
CA ASN A 278 -6.28 -17.32 26.07
C ASN A 278 -6.52 -18.43 27.11
N LEU A 279 -7.24 -18.12 28.19
CA LEU A 279 -7.63 -19.13 29.19
C LEU A 279 -8.58 -20.17 28.59
N SER A 280 -9.56 -19.73 27.81
CA SER A 280 -10.53 -20.61 27.15
C SER A 280 -9.85 -21.53 26.14
N ASP A 281 -8.92 -21.00 25.33
CA ASP A 281 -8.11 -21.79 24.39
C ASP A 281 -7.24 -22.84 25.10
N ALA A 282 -6.60 -22.47 26.22
CA ALA A 282 -5.81 -23.39 27.02
C ALA A 282 -6.66 -24.53 27.61
N LEU A 283 -7.85 -24.22 28.12
CA LEU A 283 -8.79 -25.23 28.63
C LEU A 283 -9.31 -26.14 27.51
N ALA A 284 -9.68 -25.58 26.36
CA ALA A 284 -10.16 -26.34 25.21
C ALA A 284 -9.11 -27.34 24.72
N LYS A 285 -7.85 -26.93 24.60
CA LYS A 285 -6.72 -27.82 24.26
C LYS A 285 -6.58 -28.96 25.27
N LYS A 286 -6.65 -28.66 26.57
CA LYS A 286 -6.57 -29.67 27.63
C LYS A 286 -7.70 -30.71 27.52
N TYR A 287 -8.94 -30.25 27.32
CA TYR A 287 -10.07 -31.17 27.16
C TYR A 287 -9.99 -32.00 25.88
N TYR A 288 -9.50 -31.41 24.79
CA TYR A 288 -9.24 -32.13 23.54
C TYR A 288 -8.23 -33.25 23.74
N GLU A 289 -7.10 -32.97 24.39
CA GLU A 289 -6.07 -33.99 24.70
C GLU A 289 -6.63 -35.11 25.58
N GLN A 290 -7.43 -34.78 26.59
CA GLN A 290 -8.10 -35.78 27.44
C GLN A 290 -9.07 -36.66 26.65
N ALA A 291 -9.87 -36.05 25.77
CA ALA A 291 -10.80 -36.78 24.90
C ALA A 291 -10.04 -37.72 23.94
N MET A 292 -8.97 -37.25 23.31
CA MET A 292 -8.14 -38.06 22.42
C MET A 292 -7.48 -39.23 23.14
N LYS A 293 -6.99 -39.02 24.38
CA LYS A 293 -6.45 -40.10 25.20
C LYS A 293 -7.51 -41.15 25.54
N ALA A 294 -8.71 -40.71 25.95
CA ALA A 294 -9.81 -41.62 26.23
C ALA A 294 -10.24 -42.42 24.99
N LEU A 295 -10.25 -41.79 23.82
CA LEU A 295 -10.53 -42.47 22.54
C LEU A 295 -9.48 -43.53 22.22
N GLN A 296 -8.19 -43.24 22.39
CA GLN A 296 -7.11 -44.21 22.19
C GLN A 296 -7.22 -45.40 23.15
N GLU A 297 -7.59 -45.16 24.42
CA GLU A 297 -7.81 -46.24 25.39
C GLU A 297 -9.00 -47.14 25.00
N VAL A 298 -10.07 -46.53 24.48
CA VAL A 298 -11.23 -47.27 23.96
C VAL A 298 -10.85 -48.08 22.71
N GLU A 299 -10.13 -47.48 21.77
CA GLU A 299 -9.65 -48.15 20.55
C GLU A 299 -8.75 -49.34 20.88
N ALA A 300 -7.77 -49.17 21.79
CA ALA A 300 -6.89 -50.25 22.23
C ALA A 300 -7.69 -51.39 22.87
N ARG A 301 -8.71 -51.07 23.69
CA ARG A 301 -9.59 -52.08 24.30
C ARG A 301 -10.43 -52.81 23.26
N LEU A 302 -10.95 -52.11 22.25
CA LEU A 302 -11.71 -52.71 21.16
C LEU A 302 -10.83 -53.64 20.34
N ASN A 303 -9.63 -53.20 19.94
CA ASN A 303 -8.68 -54.02 19.20
C ASN A 303 -8.27 -55.29 19.97
N ALA A 304 -8.02 -55.17 21.28
CA ALA A 304 -7.74 -56.34 22.13
C ALA A 304 -8.90 -57.34 22.14
N ARG A 305 -10.15 -56.87 22.20
CA ARG A 305 -11.34 -57.73 22.13
C ARG A 305 -11.49 -58.38 20.76
N ILE A 306 -11.25 -57.64 19.67
CA ILE A 306 -11.27 -58.17 18.31
C ILE A 306 -10.25 -59.30 18.17
N SER A 307 -9.00 -59.10 18.59
CA SER A 307 -7.97 -60.14 18.52
C SER A 307 -8.32 -61.39 19.35
N ILE A 308 -8.92 -61.23 20.53
CA ILE A 308 -9.41 -62.37 21.33
C ILE A 308 -10.52 -63.13 20.59
N LEU A 309 -11.45 -62.42 19.94
CA LEU A 309 -12.55 -63.02 19.19
C LEU A 309 -12.03 -63.74 17.94
N GLU A 310 -11.09 -63.15 17.20
CA GLU A 310 -10.45 -63.75 16.04
C GLU A 310 -9.69 -65.04 16.42
N ALA A 311 -8.93 -65.02 17.52
CA ALA A 311 -8.25 -66.21 18.03
C ALA A 311 -9.24 -67.33 18.41
N LYS A 312 -10.37 -66.98 19.05
CA LYS A 312 -11.43 -67.94 19.36
C LYS A 312 -12.08 -68.52 18.09
N LEU A 313 -12.42 -67.67 17.11
CA LEU A 313 -12.96 -68.12 15.83
C LEU A 313 -12.02 -69.08 15.11
N MET A 314 -10.72 -68.77 15.08
CA MET A 314 -9.70 -69.64 14.49
C MET A 314 -9.61 -70.99 15.24
N SER A 315 -9.69 -70.99 16.56
CA SER A 315 -9.69 -72.24 17.33
C SER A 315 -10.93 -73.11 17.06
N LEU A 316 -12.10 -72.47 16.91
CA LEU A 316 -13.37 -73.15 16.60
C LEU A 316 -13.38 -73.70 15.17
N SER A 317 -12.84 -72.97 14.20
CA SER A 317 -12.75 -73.45 12.81
C SER A 317 -11.84 -74.67 12.69
N ILE A 318 -10.71 -74.70 13.42
CA ILE A 318 -9.82 -75.87 13.51
C ILE A 318 -10.54 -77.07 14.14
N GLN A 319 -11.31 -76.86 15.23
CA GLN A 319 -12.09 -77.92 15.87
C GLN A 319 -13.21 -78.46 14.96
N ALA A 320 -13.90 -77.59 14.23
CA ALA A 320 -14.92 -77.97 13.27
C ALA A 320 -14.33 -78.75 12.09
N GLY A 321 -13.18 -78.33 11.55
CA GLY A 321 -12.43 -79.05 10.52
C GLY A 321 -12.00 -80.44 10.99
N ARG A 322 -11.48 -80.57 12.23
CA ARG A 322 -11.12 -81.88 12.82
C ARG A 322 -12.33 -82.81 12.99
N ARG A 323 -13.51 -82.27 13.33
CA ARG A 323 -14.75 -83.08 13.41
C ARG A 323 -15.25 -83.53 12.04
N TYR A 324 -14.96 -82.78 10.99
CA TYR A 324 -15.28 -83.17 9.62
C TYR A 324 -14.38 -84.33 9.14
N TYR A 325 -13.08 -84.27 9.42
CA TYR A 325 -12.11 -85.32 9.05
C TYR A 325 -12.19 -86.62 9.89
N MET A 326 -12.99 -86.67 10.96
CA MET A 326 -13.23 -87.89 11.75
C MET A 326 -14.57 -88.57 11.41
N ARG A 327 -15.29 -88.08 10.38
CA ARG A 327 -16.58 -88.62 9.94
C ARG A 327 -16.55 -89.30 8.57
N ASP A 328 -15.38 -89.35 7.93
CA ASP A 328 -15.07 -90.17 6.76
C ASP A 328 -14.21 -91.38 7.18
#